data_AF-A0A352MC57-F1
#
_entry.id   AF-A0A352MC57-F1
#
_cell.length_a   1.000
_cell.length_b   1.000
_cell.length_c   1.000
_cell.angle_alpha   90.00
_cell.angle_beta   90.00
_cell.angle_gamma   90.00
#
_symmetry.space_group_name_H-M   'P 1'
#
loop_
_entity.id
_entity.type
_entity.pdbx_description
1 polymer ?
#
loop_
_entity_poly.entity_id
_entity_poly.type
_entity_poly.pdbx_seq_one_letter_code
_entity_poly.pdbx_strand_id
1 'polypeptide(L)'
;MIRSLLNKLLKRIRSDKILNKIGSGNIVYFENPLEEIAFKCIHSEIGKPSKYFAKHFGRDEYQIDFDSGNIIMAVLEGKPISKARYDKYHLIPGLFRNHCKRISEPDSQWVICS
;
A
#
# COMPACT_ATOMS: atom_id res chain seq x y z
N MET A 1 13.82 23.55 -8.00
CA MET A 1 13.73 22.75 -9.25
C MET A 1 14.34 21.35 -9.15
N ILE A 2 15.58 21.18 -8.64
CA ILE A 2 16.31 19.89 -8.59
C ILE A 2 15.57 18.76 -7.82
N ARG A 3 14.94 19.07 -6.67
CA ARG A 3 14.13 18.10 -5.91
C ARG A 3 13.00 17.46 -6.72
N SER A 4 12.38 18.21 -7.64
CA SER A 4 11.27 17.71 -8.46
C SER A 4 11.77 16.68 -9.49
N LEU A 5 12.93 16.91 -10.09
CA LEU A 5 13.56 15.95 -11.00
C LEU A 5 13.97 14.66 -10.28
N LEU A 6 14.59 14.78 -9.11
CA LEU A 6 14.98 13.63 -8.29
C LEU A 6 13.76 12.79 -7.87
N ASN A 7 12.67 13.44 -7.45
CA ASN A 7 11.44 12.74 -7.10
C ASN A 7 10.83 12.01 -8.31
N LYS A 8 10.84 12.62 -9.50
CA LYS A 8 10.38 11.96 -10.74
C LYS A 8 11.26 10.76 -11.10
N LEU A 9 12.57 10.89 -10.97
CA LEU A 9 13.52 9.80 -11.24
C LEU A 9 13.33 8.63 -10.27
N LEU A 10 13.18 8.95 -8.97
CA LEU A 10 12.94 7.96 -7.91
C LEU A 10 11.59 7.25 -8.08
N LYS A 11 10.53 7.97 -8.48
CA LYS A 11 9.24 7.38 -8.85
C LYS A 11 9.43 6.39 -10.00
N ARG A 12 10.04 6.83 -11.10
CA ARG A 12 10.30 5.97 -12.27
C ARG A 12 11.08 4.70 -11.92
N ILE A 13 12.16 4.81 -11.15
CA ILE A 13 12.97 3.65 -10.71
C ILE A 13 12.15 2.69 -9.82
N ARG A 14 11.28 3.20 -8.95
CA ARG A 14 10.42 2.37 -8.09
C ARG A 14 9.36 1.65 -8.92
N SER A 15 8.70 2.36 -9.84
CA SER A 15 7.73 1.78 -10.76
C SER A 15 8.38 0.69 -11.62
N ASP A 16 9.56 0.95 -12.19
CA ASP A 16 10.29 -0.02 -13.01
C ASP A 16 10.63 -1.29 -12.22
N LYS A 17 11.03 -1.17 -10.94
CA LYS A 17 11.30 -2.34 -10.09
C LYS A 17 10.06 -3.18 -9.80
N ILE A 18 8.90 -2.55 -9.61
CA ILE A 18 7.64 -3.27 -9.39
C ILE A 18 7.17 -3.91 -10.70
N LEU A 19 7.17 -3.17 -11.81
CA LEU A 19 6.80 -3.66 -13.13
C LEU A 19 7.70 -4.79 -13.62
N ASN A 20 9.02 -4.70 -13.43
CA ASN A 20 9.94 -5.77 -13.81
C ASN A 20 9.69 -7.07 -13.01
N LYS A 21 9.34 -6.95 -11.72
CA LYS A 21 8.97 -8.11 -10.89
C LYS A 21 7.62 -8.69 -11.28
N ILE A 22 6.69 -7.84 -11.73
CA ILE A 22 5.40 -8.29 -12.27
C ILE A 22 5.64 -9.04 -13.59
N GLY A 23 6.39 -8.45 -14.52
CA GLY A 23 6.73 -9.07 -15.79
C GLY A 23 7.50 -10.40 -15.69
N SER A 24 8.15 -10.67 -14.55
CA SER A 24 8.86 -11.94 -14.31
C SER A 24 7.94 -13.10 -13.90
N GLY A 25 6.63 -12.89 -13.74
CA GLY A 25 5.68 -13.93 -13.33
C GLY A 25 5.78 -14.37 -11.87
N ASN A 26 6.57 -13.70 -11.04
CA ASN A 26 6.70 -14.03 -9.62
C ASN A 26 5.56 -13.43 -8.81
N ILE A 27 5.30 -13.94 -7.60
CA ILE A 27 4.42 -13.25 -6.65
C ILE A 27 5.12 -11.98 -6.18
N VAL A 28 4.46 -10.83 -6.34
CA VAL A 28 5.02 -9.52 -5.99
C VAL A 28 4.26 -8.93 -4.83
N TYR A 29 5.00 -8.45 -3.82
CA TYR A 29 4.46 -7.71 -2.68
C TYR A 29 4.98 -6.28 -2.73
N PHE A 30 4.09 -5.31 -2.55
CA PHE A 30 4.43 -3.89 -2.53
C PHE A 30 3.48 -3.13 -1.60
N GLU A 31 3.87 -1.94 -1.15
CA GLU A 31 2.99 -1.07 -0.36
C GLU A 31 2.97 0.34 -0.94
N ASN A 32 1.83 1.02 -0.79
CA ASN A 32 1.71 2.45 -0.94
C ASN A 32 1.72 3.09 0.47
N PRO A 33 2.83 3.71 0.91
CA PRO A 33 2.90 4.33 2.23
C PRO A 33 1.98 5.54 2.40
N LEU A 34 1.56 6.19 1.31
CA LEU A 34 0.70 7.37 1.36
C LEU A 34 -0.75 6.99 1.65
N GLU A 35 -1.22 5.89 1.07
CA GLU A 35 -2.58 5.39 1.25
C GLU A 35 -2.69 4.34 2.37
N GLU A 36 -1.55 3.96 2.96
CA GLU A 36 -1.46 2.94 4.02
C GLU A 36 -2.08 1.60 3.60
N ILE A 37 -1.75 1.17 2.37
CA ILE A 37 -2.23 -0.07 1.75
C ILE A 37 -1.03 -0.92 1.32
N ALA A 38 -1.10 -2.22 1.57
CA ALA A 38 -0.23 -3.21 0.97
C ALA A 38 -0.95 -4.03 -0.09
N PHE A 39 -0.21 -4.40 -1.13
CA PHE A 39 -0.69 -5.11 -2.29
C PHE A 39 0.11 -6.38 -2.52
N LYS A 40 -0.59 -7.39 -3.01
CA LYS A 40 -0.04 -8.67 -3.46
C LYS A 40 -0.55 -8.95 -4.86
N CYS A 41 0.38 -9.14 -5.78
CA CYS A 41 0.09 -9.55 -7.15
C CYS A 41 0.47 -11.02 -7.31
N ILE A 42 -0.50 -11.84 -7.69
CA ILE A 42 -0.31 -13.24 -8.06
C ILE A 42 -0.50 -13.35 -9.56
N HIS A 43 0.56 -13.68 -10.27
CA HIS A 43 0.48 -14.00 -11.69
C HIS A 43 -0.23 -15.34 -11.83
N SER A 44 -1.33 -15.35 -12.56
CA SER A 44 -1.91 -16.60 -13.05
C SER A 44 -1.04 -17.12 -14.21
N GLU A 45 -1.36 -18.32 -14.70
CA GLU A 45 -0.72 -18.90 -15.88
C GLU A 45 -0.56 -17.89 -17.03
N ILE A 46 0.46 -18.11 -17.87
CA ILE A 46 0.77 -17.27 -19.03
C ILE A 46 -0.51 -17.04 -19.85
N GLY A 47 -0.88 -15.76 -20.04
CA GLY A 47 -2.07 -15.36 -20.80
C GLY A 47 -3.33 -15.05 -19.96
N LYS A 48 -3.31 -15.26 -18.63
CA LYS A 48 -4.40 -14.86 -17.73
C LYS A 48 -4.07 -13.57 -16.98
N PRO A 49 -5.07 -12.72 -16.70
CA PRO A 49 -4.86 -11.53 -15.88
C PRO A 49 -4.40 -11.91 -14.47
N SER A 50 -3.43 -11.17 -13.94
CA SER A 50 -2.94 -11.34 -12.58
C SER A 50 -4.06 -11.03 -11.57
N LYS A 51 -4.07 -11.77 -10.46
CA LYS A 51 -4.96 -11.51 -9.33
C LYS A 51 -4.28 -10.54 -8.36
N TYR A 52 -5.01 -9.52 -7.95
CA TYR A 52 -4.52 -8.51 -7.03
C TYR A 52 -5.28 -8.58 -5.71
N PHE A 53 -4.55 -8.46 -4.63
CA PHE A 53 -5.10 -8.44 -3.28
C PHE A 53 -4.58 -7.21 -2.55
N ALA A 54 -5.44 -6.55 -1.78
CA ALA A 54 -5.11 -5.43 -0.94
C ALA A 54 -5.28 -5.79 0.54
N LYS A 55 -4.48 -5.13 1.38
CA LYS A 55 -4.50 -5.27 2.83
C LYS A 55 -4.26 -3.92 3.48
N HIS A 56 -5.16 -3.53 4.38
CA HIS A 56 -5.04 -2.33 5.20
C HIS A 56 -4.68 -2.69 6.64
N PHE A 57 -4.27 -1.69 7.42
CA PHE A 57 -4.21 -1.82 8.88
C PHE A 57 -5.58 -2.20 9.46
N GLY A 58 -5.59 -3.22 10.33
CA GLY A 58 -6.80 -3.70 11.02
C GLY A 58 -7.84 -4.35 10.12
N ARG A 59 -7.51 -4.71 8.88
CA ARG A 59 -8.41 -5.41 7.95
C ARG A 59 -7.74 -6.64 7.35
N ASP A 60 -8.57 -7.63 7.05
CA ASP A 60 -8.16 -8.81 6.31
C ASP A 60 -7.84 -8.49 4.84
N GLU A 61 -7.17 -9.44 4.20
CA GLU A 61 -6.87 -9.39 2.77
C GLU A 61 -8.17 -9.49 1.96
N TYR A 62 -8.33 -8.66 0.93
CA TYR A 62 -9.45 -8.74 -0.01
C TYR A 62 -8.94 -8.61 -1.44
N GLN A 63 -9.64 -9.26 -2.37
CA GLN A 63 -9.32 -9.19 -3.79
C GLN A 63 -9.77 -7.86 -4.37
N ILE A 64 -8.98 -7.30 -5.28
CA ILE A 64 -9.28 -6.08 -6.02
C ILE A 64 -9.09 -6.32 -7.52
N ASP A 65 -9.86 -5.58 -8.31
CA ASP A 65 -9.73 -5.59 -9.76
C ASP A 65 -8.47 -4.87 -10.21
N PHE A 66 -7.84 -5.39 -11.28
CA PHE A 66 -6.60 -4.86 -11.85
C PHE A 66 -6.71 -3.40 -12.31
N ASP A 67 -7.89 -2.97 -12.73
CA ASP A 67 -8.15 -1.61 -13.22
C ASP A 67 -8.39 -0.59 -12.09
N SER A 68 -8.42 -1.05 -10.83
CA SER A 68 -8.68 -0.17 -9.71
C SER A 68 -7.59 0.90 -9.61
N GLY A 69 -8.01 2.17 -9.47
CA GLY A 69 -7.10 3.32 -9.36
C GLY A 69 -6.03 3.15 -8.27
N ASN A 70 -6.36 2.39 -7.22
CA ASN A 70 -5.45 2.04 -6.12
C ASN A 70 -4.24 1.22 -6.59
N ILE A 71 -4.40 0.31 -7.55
CA ILE A 71 -3.28 -0.47 -8.12
C ILE A 71 -2.39 0.43 -8.97
N ILE A 72 -2.98 1.29 -9.80
CA ILE A 72 -2.23 2.23 -10.63
C ILE A 72 -1.37 3.12 -9.74
N MET A 73 -1.95 3.70 -8.70
CA MET A 73 -1.23 4.52 -7.72
C MET A 73 -0.16 3.72 -6.98
N ALA A 74 -0.45 2.48 -6.59
CA ALA A 74 0.51 1.65 -5.87
C ALA A 74 1.68 1.14 -6.73
N VAL A 75 1.46 0.91 -8.03
CA VAL A 75 2.54 0.58 -8.98
C VAL A 75 3.40 1.80 -9.27
N LEU A 76 2.77 2.98 -9.41
CA LEU A 76 3.49 4.22 -9.73
C LEU A 76 4.25 4.78 -8.53
N GLU A 77 3.69 4.72 -7.33
CA GLU A 77 4.22 5.43 -6.15
C GLU A 77 4.65 4.51 -5.02
N GLY A 78 4.27 3.24 -5.09
CA GLY A 78 4.59 2.26 -4.07
C GLY A 78 6.05 1.86 -4.04
N LYS A 79 6.35 0.98 -3.10
CA LYS A 79 7.67 0.37 -2.96
C LYS A 79 7.52 -1.14 -2.76
N PRO A 80 8.43 -1.94 -3.32
CA PRO A 80 8.43 -3.38 -3.08
C PRO A 80 8.69 -3.68 -1.60
N ILE A 81 8.03 -4.70 -1.09
CA ILE A 81 8.20 -5.19 0.28
C ILE A 81 8.45 -6.70 0.29
N SER A 82 8.86 -7.23 1.45
CA SER A 82 8.95 -8.68 1.66
C SER A 82 7.57 -9.27 1.98
N LYS A 83 7.41 -10.57 1.71
CA LYS A 83 6.22 -11.34 2.13
C LYS A 83 5.97 -11.19 3.63
N ALA A 84 7.01 -11.29 4.47
CA ALA A 84 6.89 -11.16 5.92
C ALA A 84 6.31 -9.79 6.35
N ARG A 85 6.63 -8.71 5.62
CA ARG A 85 6.06 -7.39 5.87
C ARG A 85 4.61 -7.32 5.44
N TYR A 86 4.26 -7.90 4.29
CA TYR A 86 2.88 -8.00 3.81
C TYR A 86 1.98 -8.79 4.78
N ASP A 87 2.46 -9.95 5.24
CA ASP A 87 1.71 -10.82 6.15
C ASP A 87 1.33 -10.07 7.44
N LYS A 88 2.28 -9.30 7.99
CA LYS A 88 2.13 -8.49 9.21
C LYS A 88 1.51 -7.11 8.97
N TYR A 89 1.17 -6.73 7.74
CA TYR A 89 0.78 -5.35 7.41
C TYR A 89 -0.45 -4.89 8.20
N HIS A 90 -1.41 -5.78 8.42
CA HIS A 90 -2.61 -5.53 9.23
C HIS A 90 -2.31 -5.15 10.70
N LEU A 91 -1.11 -5.46 11.20
CA LEU A 91 -0.66 -5.15 12.57
C LEU A 91 0.14 -3.85 12.65
N ILE A 92 0.52 -3.24 11.53
CA ILE A 92 1.37 -2.05 11.52
C ILE A 92 0.45 -0.82 11.50
N PRO A 93 0.31 -0.08 12.62
CA PRO A 93 -0.48 1.14 12.62
C PRO A 93 0.14 2.15 11.66
N GLY A 94 -0.74 2.78 10.87
CA GLY A 94 -0.37 3.82 9.93
C GLY A 94 0.30 5.02 10.57
N LEU A 95 1.26 5.63 9.86
CA LEU A 95 1.92 6.87 10.28
C LEU A 95 0.94 8.06 10.24
N PHE A 96 0.02 8.10 9.28
CA PHE A 96 -0.98 9.15 9.15
C PHE A 96 -2.10 9.02 10.18
N ARG A 97 -2.47 7.79 10.55
CA ARG A 97 -3.44 7.56 11.65
C ARG A 97 -2.92 8.03 13.02
N ASN A 98 -1.61 8.09 13.22
CA ASN A 98 -1.01 8.58 14.45
C ASN A 98 -1.01 10.12 14.56
N HIS A 99 -1.17 10.85 13.45
CA HIS A 99 -1.36 12.31 13.51
C HIS A 99 -2.78 12.71 13.94
N CYS A 100 -3.80 11.89 13.68
CA CYS A 100 -5.16 12.15 14.17
C CYS A 100 -5.37 11.79 15.64
N LYS A 101 -4.48 10.99 16.26
CA LYS A 101 -4.56 10.69 17.71
C LYS A 101 -3.94 11.75 18.61
N ARG A 102 -3.33 12.81 18.08
CA ARG A 102 -2.77 13.91 18.88
C ARG A 102 -3.62 15.19 18.90
N ILE A 103 -4.78 15.20 18.26
CA ILE A 103 -5.71 16.36 18.27
C ILE A 103 -7.10 15.93 18.76
N SER A 104 -7.15 15.07 19.76
CA SER A 104 -8.38 14.74 20.47
C SER A 104 -8.05 14.27 21.88
N GLU A 105 -7.49 15.19 22.66
CA GLU A 105 -7.58 15.16 24.13
C GLU A 105 -7.19 16.55 24.67
N PRO A 106 -8.13 17.49 24.78
CA PRO A 106 -8.22 18.31 25.96
C PRO A 106 -9.13 17.61 26.96
N ASP A 107 -8.62 17.46 28.19
CA ASP A 107 -9.40 17.31 29.41
C ASP A 107 -10.82 17.87 29.28
N SER A 108 -11.82 16.99 29.27
CA SER A 108 -13.18 17.34 29.65
C SER A 108 -13.92 16.06 30.00
N GLN A 109 -13.90 15.74 31.30
CA GLN A 109 -15.02 15.10 31.98
C GLN A 109 -16.33 15.58 31.34
N TRP A 110 -17.22 14.66 30.95
CA TRP A 110 -18.64 14.68 31.30
C TRP A 110 -19.22 13.30 31.03
N VAL A 111 -19.45 12.58 32.12
CA VAL A 111 -20.43 11.49 32.22
C VAL A 111 -21.80 12.11 31.99
N ILE A 112 -22.59 11.63 31.03
CA ILE A 112 -24.05 11.51 31.19
C ILE A 112 -24.51 10.25 30.44
N CYS A 113 -24.94 9.26 31.22
CA CYS A 113 -25.84 8.22 30.76
C CYS A 113 -27.22 8.83 30.49
N SER A 114 -27.86 8.45 29.40
CA SER A 114 -29.31 8.29 29.27
C SER A 114 -29.59 7.34 28.11
#